data_AF-G9K9R9-F1
#
_entry.id   AF-G9K9R9-F1
#
_cell.length_a   1.000
_cell.length_b   1.000
_cell.length_c   1.000
_cell.angle_alpha   90.00
_cell.angle_beta   90.00
_cell.angle_gamma   90.00
#
_symmetry.space_group_name_H-M   'P 1'
#
loop_
_entity.id
_entity.type
_entity.pdbx_description
1 polymer ?
#
loop_
_entity_poly.entity_id
_entity_poly.type
_entity_poly.pdbx_seq_one_letter_code
_entity_poly.pdbx_strand_id
1 'polypeptide(L)'
;VVSDLCATGDHDCEQVCLSSPGSYTCACREGFTLNSDGKTCNVCNGRGGSSATDLVFLIDGSKSVRPENFELVKKFINQIVDTLDVSDKLAQVGLVQYSSSVRQEFPLGRFHTKKDIKAAVRNMSYMEKGTMTGAALKYLIDNSFTVSSGARPGAQKVGIVFTDGRSQDYIN
;
A
#
# COMPACT_ATOMS: atom_id res chain seq x y z
N VAL A 1 -13.12 -50.31 -5.96
CA VAL A 1 -13.29 -49.17 -6.87
C VAL A 1 -13.20 -47.92 -6.03
N VAL A 2 -12.21 -47.06 -6.26
CA VAL A 2 -12.12 -45.80 -5.53
C VAL A 2 -13.26 -44.94 -6.07
N SER A 3 -14.25 -44.62 -5.24
CA SER A 3 -15.42 -43.84 -5.65
C SER A 3 -15.00 -42.39 -5.92
N ASP A 4 -15.26 -41.90 -7.13
CA ASP A 4 -15.10 -40.49 -7.45
C ASP A 4 -16.26 -39.70 -6.82
N LEU A 5 -16.00 -39.14 -5.63
CA LEU A 5 -17.00 -38.41 -4.83
C LEU A 5 -17.38 -37.07 -5.48
N CYS A 6 -16.52 -36.47 -6.30
CA CYS A 6 -16.89 -35.29 -7.06
C CYS A 6 -17.86 -35.61 -8.21
N ALA A 7 -17.90 -36.85 -8.70
CA ALA A 7 -18.82 -37.27 -9.76
C ALA A 7 -20.23 -37.60 -9.25
N THR A 8 -20.44 -37.71 -7.93
CA THR A 8 -21.78 -38.00 -7.36
C THR A 8 -22.66 -36.75 -7.28
N GLY A 9 -22.07 -35.55 -7.38
CA GLY A 9 -22.78 -34.28 -7.27
C GLY A 9 -23.25 -33.91 -5.86
N ASP A 10 -22.93 -34.72 -4.86
CA ASP A 10 -23.28 -34.51 -3.44
C ASP A 10 -22.12 -33.85 -2.67
N HIS A 11 -21.59 -32.76 -3.23
CA HIS A 11 -20.50 -31.99 -2.65
C HIS A 11 -20.87 -30.51 -2.58
N ASP A 12 -20.58 -29.87 -1.45
CA ASP A 12 -20.91 -28.46 -1.21
C ASP A 12 -19.81 -27.49 -1.70
N CYS A 13 -18.92 -27.93 -2.59
CA CYS A 13 -17.86 -27.06 -3.13
C CYS A 13 -18.44 -25.98 -4.03
N GLU A 14 -18.17 -24.71 -3.73
CA GLU A 14 -18.68 -23.59 -4.53
C GLU A 14 -18.11 -23.56 -5.96
N GLN A 15 -16.84 -23.94 -6.15
CA GLN A 15 -16.14 -23.79 -7.43
C GLN A 15 -15.51 -25.07 -7.97
N VAL A 16 -14.50 -25.63 -7.29
CA VAL A 16 -13.76 -26.81 -7.76
C VAL A 16 -13.81 -27.90 -6.70
N CYS A 17 -14.14 -29.12 -7.11
CA CYS A 17 -14.07 -30.32 -6.27
C CYS A 17 -12.93 -31.21 -6.76
N LEU A 18 -12.04 -31.63 -5.87
CA LEU A 18 -10.93 -32.53 -6.15
C LEU A 18 -11.12 -33.84 -5.38
N SER A 19 -11.39 -34.93 -6.11
CA SER A 19 -11.53 -36.26 -5.53
C SER A 19 -10.18 -36.81 -5.08
N SER A 20 -10.16 -37.37 -3.88
CA SER A 20 -9.03 -38.11 -3.31
C SER A 20 -9.49 -39.51 -2.90
N PRO A 21 -8.60 -40.50 -2.71
CA PRO A 21 -9.03 -41.85 -2.37
C PRO A 21 -9.87 -41.91 -1.08
N GLY A 22 -11.18 -42.09 -1.23
CA GLY A 22 -12.14 -42.14 -0.13
C GLY A 22 -12.59 -40.77 0.42
N SER A 23 -12.23 -39.65 -0.21
CA SER A 23 -12.62 -38.30 0.23
C SER A 23 -12.63 -37.28 -0.92
N TYR A 24 -12.96 -36.03 -0.63
CA TYR A 24 -12.83 -34.91 -1.55
C TYR A 24 -12.36 -33.65 -0.82
N THR A 25 -11.74 -32.74 -1.55
CA THR A 25 -11.38 -31.40 -1.07
C THR A 25 -11.88 -30.34 -2.04
N CYS A 26 -12.40 -29.23 -1.53
CA CYS A 26 -12.76 -28.10 -2.38
C CYS A 26 -11.53 -27.23 -2.68
N ALA A 27 -11.51 -26.63 -3.86
CA ALA A 27 -10.52 -25.67 -4.29
C ALA A 27 -11.22 -24.51 -5.01
N CYS A 28 -10.49 -23.41 -5.21
CA CYS A 28 -10.99 -22.23 -5.88
C CYS A 28 -10.24 -22.00 -7.21
N ARG A 29 -10.91 -21.32 -8.15
CA ARG A 29 -10.31 -20.91 -9.42
C ARG A 29 -9.29 -19.79 -9.20
N GLU A 30 -8.48 -19.53 -10.22
CA GLU A 30 -7.53 -18.42 -10.19
C GLU A 30 -8.22 -17.11 -9.81
N GLY A 31 -7.63 -16.36 -8.88
CA GLY A 31 -8.24 -15.14 -8.34
C GLY A 31 -9.23 -15.37 -7.19
N PHE A 32 -9.25 -16.54 -6.55
CA PHE A 32 -10.09 -16.84 -5.39
C PHE A 32 -9.34 -17.64 -4.30
N THR A 33 -9.71 -17.45 -3.03
CA THR A 33 -9.19 -18.19 -1.87
C THR A 33 -10.29 -18.98 -1.18
N LEU A 34 -9.97 -20.21 -0.78
CA LEU A 34 -10.87 -21.08 -0.04
C LEU A 34 -11.07 -20.54 1.39
N ASN A 35 -12.32 -20.42 1.80
CA ASN A 35 -12.68 -19.94 3.13
C ASN A 35 -12.41 -20.99 4.20
N SER A 36 -12.49 -20.58 5.47
CA SER A 36 -12.28 -21.46 6.62
C SER A 36 -13.34 -22.56 6.77
N ASP A 37 -14.46 -22.46 6.05
CA ASP A 37 -15.46 -23.52 5.95
C ASP A 37 -15.03 -24.68 5.03
N GLY A 38 -13.91 -24.51 4.31
CA GLY A 38 -13.37 -25.50 3.39
C GLY A 38 -14.24 -25.73 2.15
N LYS A 39 -15.22 -24.87 1.86
CA LYS A 39 -16.26 -25.08 0.85
C LYS A 39 -16.49 -23.86 -0.06
N THR A 40 -16.49 -22.66 0.51
CA THR A 40 -16.78 -21.42 -0.22
C THR A 40 -15.51 -20.65 -0.62
N CYS A 41 -15.61 -19.81 -1.65
CA CYS A 41 -14.49 -19.11 -2.27
C CYS A 41 -14.73 -17.60 -2.25
N ASN A 42 -13.80 -16.85 -1.66
CA ASN A 42 -13.81 -15.39 -1.73
C ASN A 42 -12.88 -14.90 -2.84
N VAL A 43 -13.26 -13.81 -3.51
CA VAL A 43 -12.42 -13.16 -4.52
C VAL A 43 -11.09 -12.76 -3.86
N CYS A 44 -9.99 -13.31 -4.37
CA CYS A 44 -8.69 -12.72 -4.19
C CYS A 44 -8.68 -11.43 -4.99
N ASN A 45 -8.87 -10.29 -4.32
CA ASN A 45 -8.59 -8.98 -4.91
C ASN A 45 -7.08 -8.84 -5.16
N GLY A 46 -6.48 -9.66 -6.04
CA GLY A 46 -5.11 -9.56 -6.56
C GLY A 46 -3.97 -9.40 -5.54
N ARG A 47 -4.20 -9.63 -4.24
CA ARG A 47 -3.23 -9.39 -3.16
C ARG A 47 -3.21 -10.62 -2.27
N GLY A 48 -2.31 -11.55 -2.60
CA GLY A 48 -2.07 -12.75 -1.80
C GLY A 48 -1.79 -12.37 -0.35
N GLY A 49 -2.66 -12.83 0.55
CA GLY A 49 -2.61 -12.58 1.98
C GLY A 49 -3.07 -11.18 2.36
N SER A 50 -4.00 -11.09 3.32
CA SER A 50 -4.36 -9.87 4.04
C SER A 50 -3.17 -9.33 4.85
N SER A 51 -2.09 -8.94 4.16
CA SER A 51 -0.98 -8.23 4.75
C SER A 51 -1.29 -6.74 4.67
N ALA A 52 -1.41 -6.15 5.85
CA ALA A 52 -1.27 -4.72 6.09
C ALA A 52 -0.37 -4.03 5.05
N THR A 53 -0.79 -2.89 4.50
CA THR A 53 0.04 -2.07 3.59
C THR A 53 0.51 -0.81 4.30
N ASP A 54 1.80 -0.56 4.31
CA ASP A 54 2.41 0.68 4.76
C ASP A 54 2.84 1.48 3.52
N LEU A 55 2.14 2.58 3.24
CA LEU A 55 2.36 3.42 2.07
C LEU A 55 2.97 4.75 2.50
N VAL A 56 4.08 5.15 1.91
CA VAL A 56 4.70 6.46 2.17
C VAL A 56 4.83 7.24 0.88
N PHE A 57 4.26 8.44 0.86
CA PHE A 57 4.45 9.39 -0.24
C PHE A 57 5.74 10.19 -0.03
N LEU A 58 6.58 10.24 -1.05
CA LEU A 58 7.79 11.04 -1.08
C LEU A 58 7.64 12.14 -2.14
N ILE A 59 7.51 13.39 -1.70
CA ILE A 59 7.12 14.50 -2.57
C ILE A 59 8.28 15.48 -2.75
N ASP A 60 8.63 15.72 -4.01
CA ASP A 60 9.52 16.80 -4.39
C ASP A 60 8.85 18.17 -4.18
N GLY A 61 9.34 18.90 -3.19
CA GLY A 61 8.96 20.28 -2.86
C GLY A 61 10.02 21.29 -3.30
N SER A 62 10.89 20.93 -4.25
CA SER A 62 11.92 21.81 -4.79
C SER A 62 11.35 22.88 -5.69
N LYS A 63 12.10 23.98 -5.85
CA LYS A 63 11.70 25.15 -6.64
C LYS A 63 11.34 24.81 -8.10
N SER A 64 11.95 23.79 -8.69
CA SER A 64 11.75 23.42 -10.10
C SER A 64 10.36 22.83 -10.36
N VAL A 65 9.73 22.22 -9.34
CA VAL A 65 8.36 21.71 -9.41
C VAL A 65 7.35 22.83 -9.65
N ARG A 66 7.56 24.01 -9.04
CA ARG A 66 6.66 25.18 -9.03
C ARG A 66 5.41 25.00 -8.14
N PRO A 67 4.89 26.09 -7.54
CA PRO A 67 3.74 26.02 -6.64
C PRO A 67 2.48 25.40 -7.27
N GLU A 68 2.21 25.70 -8.54
CA GLU A 68 0.99 25.23 -9.22
C GLU A 68 1.00 23.71 -9.39
N ASN A 69 2.14 23.13 -9.76
CA ASN A 69 2.28 21.68 -9.88
C ASN A 69 2.28 21.01 -8.49
N PHE A 70 2.85 21.67 -7.48
CA PHE A 70 2.81 21.16 -6.12
C PHE A 70 1.36 20.99 -5.60
N GLU A 71 0.48 21.95 -5.93
CA GLU A 71 -0.95 21.82 -5.64
C GLU A 71 -1.63 20.70 -6.45
N LEU A 72 -1.20 20.43 -7.69
CA LEU A 72 -1.67 19.27 -8.45
C LEU A 72 -1.23 17.95 -7.81
N VAL A 73 0.00 17.85 -7.31
CA VAL A 73 0.50 16.67 -6.59
C VAL A 73 -0.33 16.45 -5.30
N LYS A 74 -0.61 17.50 -4.53
CA LYS A 74 -1.49 17.42 -3.35
C LYS A 74 -2.88 16.88 -3.71
N LYS A 75 -3.46 17.34 -4.82
CA LYS A 75 -4.77 16.83 -5.31
C LYS A 75 -4.68 15.35 -5.72
N PHE A 76 -3.62 14.97 -6.42
CA PHE A 76 -3.42 13.59 -6.86
C PHE A 76 -3.25 12.62 -5.68
N ILE A 77 -2.49 13.01 -4.66
CA ILE A 77 -2.37 12.23 -3.42
C ILE A 77 -3.72 12.03 -2.76
N ASN A 78 -4.55 13.08 -2.69
CA ASN A 78 -5.90 12.96 -2.14
C ASN A 78 -6.76 11.95 -2.92
N GLN A 79 -6.63 11.91 -4.25
CA GLN A 79 -7.31 10.92 -5.09
C GLN A 79 -6.83 9.50 -4.81
N ILE A 80 -5.52 9.28 -4.62
CA ILE A 80 -5.00 7.97 -4.23
C ILE A 80 -5.56 7.57 -2.86
N VAL A 81 -5.52 8.46 -1.87
CA VAL A 81 -6.03 8.19 -0.51
C VAL A 81 -7.51 7.79 -0.53
N ASP A 82 -8.32 8.34 -1.44
CA ASP A 82 -9.72 7.98 -1.58
C ASP A 82 -9.91 6.50 -1.99
N THR A 83 -8.96 5.90 -2.70
CA THR A 83 -8.97 4.48 -3.12
C THR A 83 -8.48 3.48 -2.07
N LEU A 84 -7.80 3.95 -1.02
CA LEU A 84 -7.18 3.07 -0.01
C LEU A 84 -8.16 2.70 1.11
N ASP A 85 -8.07 1.49 1.67
CA ASP A 85 -8.78 1.14 2.90
C ASP A 85 -7.95 1.55 4.13
N VAL A 86 -7.94 2.86 4.42
CA VAL A 86 -7.16 3.44 5.53
C VAL A 86 -7.68 2.94 6.88
N SER A 87 -6.84 2.22 7.62
CA SER A 87 -7.09 1.75 8.99
C SER A 87 -5.82 1.16 9.61
N ASP A 88 -5.85 0.86 10.91
CA ASP A 88 -4.72 0.21 11.60
C ASP A 88 -4.42 -1.21 11.14
N LYS A 89 -5.38 -1.86 10.48
CA LYS A 89 -5.29 -3.25 10.05
C LYS A 89 -4.95 -3.38 8.57
N LEU A 90 -5.43 -2.45 7.75
CA LEU A 90 -5.27 -2.49 6.29
C LEU A 90 -4.19 -1.51 5.85
N ALA A 91 -4.53 -0.32 5.38
CA ALA A 91 -3.55 0.66 4.90
C ALA A 91 -3.19 1.72 5.95
N GLN A 92 -1.90 1.90 6.21
CA GLN A 92 -1.34 3.08 6.89
C GLN A 92 -0.62 3.98 5.88
N VAL A 93 -0.73 5.30 6.06
CA VAL A 93 -0.16 6.29 5.15
C VAL A 93 0.79 7.21 5.91
N GLY A 94 2.02 7.35 5.40
CA GLY A 94 2.99 8.36 5.81
C GLY A 94 3.27 9.33 4.66
N LEU A 95 3.82 10.49 4.98
CA LEU A 95 4.17 11.48 3.96
C LEU A 95 5.45 12.22 4.35
N VAL A 96 6.35 12.29 3.39
CA VAL A 96 7.62 13.00 3.45
C VAL A 96 7.70 13.95 2.26
N GLN A 97 8.07 15.18 2.54
CA GLN A 97 8.43 16.16 1.53
C GLN A 97 9.96 16.33 1.52
N TYR A 98 10.56 16.57 0.37
CA TYR A 98 11.98 16.87 0.27
C TYR A 98 12.26 18.06 -0.64
N SER A 99 13.37 18.74 -0.38
CA SER A 99 13.97 19.74 -1.27
C SER A 99 15.49 19.79 -0.99
N SER A 100 16.03 20.90 -0.48
CA SER A 100 17.38 20.94 0.12
C SER A 100 17.42 20.35 1.53
N SER A 101 16.32 19.78 2.02
CA SER A 101 16.30 18.97 3.23
C SER A 101 15.12 18.02 3.14
N VAL A 102 15.14 16.95 3.92
CA VAL A 102 14.00 16.05 4.05
C VAL A 102 13.15 16.52 5.23
N ARG A 103 11.84 16.63 5.03
CA ARG A 103 10.87 17.00 6.05
C ARG A 103 9.78 15.95 6.14
N GLN A 104 9.66 15.32 7.30
CA GLN A 104 8.55 14.44 7.59
C GLN A 104 7.31 15.29 7.90
N GLU A 105 6.27 15.17 7.08
CA GLU A 105 5.00 15.84 7.32
C GLU A 105 4.17 15.04 8.33
N PHE A 106 4.14 13.71 8.18
CA PHE A 106 3.62 12.80 9.20
C PHE A 106 4.13 11.35 9.03
N PRO A 107 4.40 10.62 10.13
CA PRO A 107 4.74 9.19 10.11
C PRO A 107 3.56 8.29 9.74
N LEU A 108 3.87 7.03 9.46
CA LEU A 108 2.87 5.95 9.44
C LEU A 108 2.18 5.86 10.80
N GLY A 109 0.91 5.47 10.80
CA GLY A 109 0.11 5.34 12.02
C GLY A 109 -0.24 6.66 12.72
N ARG A 110 0.18 7.83 12.21
CA ARG A 110 -0.21 9.14 12.79
C ARG A 110 -1.70 9.45 12.62
N PHE A 111 -2.24 9.07 11.48
CA PHE A 111 -3.63 9.29 11.09
C PHE A 111 -4.28 7.97 10.71
N HIS A 112 -5.52 7.78 11.18
CA HIS A 112 -6.28 6.54 10.98
C HIS A 112 -7.50 6.75 10.08
N THR A 113 -7.72 7.97 9.58
CA THR A 113 -8.85 8.30 8.73
C THR A 113 -8.41 9.01 7.45
N LYS A 114 -9.12 8.75 6.35
CA LYS A 114 -8.92 9.48 5.08
C LYS A 114 -9.08 10.99 5.27
N LYS A 115 -10.02 11.42 6.12
CA LYS A 115 -10.31 12.83 6.37
C LYS A 115 -9.08 13.57 6.91
N ASP A 116 -8.40 12.99 7.90
CA ASP A 116 -7.27 13.62 8.56
C ASP A 116 -6.02 13.62 7.67
N ILE A 117 -5.76 12.52 6.95
CA ILE A 117 -4.68 12.45 5.95
C ILE A 117 -4.89 13.53 4.90
N LYS A 118 -6.09 13.63 4.31
CA LYS A 118 -6.38 14.64 3.28
C LYS A 118 -6.27 16.06 3.83
N ALA A 119 -6.62 16.29 5.09
CA ALA A 119 -6.44 17.60 5.73
C ALA A 119 -4.96 17.96 5.91
N ALA A 120 -4.15 17.00 6.37
CA ALA A 120 -2.70 17.18 6.51
C ALA A 120 -2.04 17.45 5.15
N VAL A 121 -2.40 16.67 4.10
CA VAL A 121 -1.92 16.89 2.73
C VAL A 121 -2.26 18.29 2.24
N ARG A 122 -3.50 18.76 2.43
CA ARG A 122 -3.92 20.11 2.00
C ARG A 122 -3.15 21.23 2.70
N ASN A 123 -2.83 21.07 3.99
CA ASN A 123 -2.17 22.10 4.79
C ASN A 123 -0.64 22.11 4.67
N MET A 124 -0.06 21.16 3.94
CA MET A 124 1.38 21.09 3.71
C MET A 124 1.90 22.34 2.99
N SER A 125 2.93 22.96 3.56
CA SER A 125 3.62 24.13 2.99
C SER A 125 4.70 23.70 2.00
N TYR A 126 4.83 24.44 0.89
CA TYR A 126 5.85 24.19 -0.13
C TYR A 126 7.24 24.65 0.36
N MET A 127 8.31 23.93 0.01
CA MET A 127 9.67 24.19 0.54
C MET A 127 10.52 25.13 -0.33
N GLU A 128 10.35 25.11 -1.66
CA GLU A 128 10.96 26.06 -2.61
C GLU A 128 12.50 26.10 -2.64
N LYS A 129 13.18 25.02 -2.25
CA LYS A 129 14.66 24.93 -2.26
C LYS A 129 15.18 24.00 -3.37
N GLY A 130 16.39 23.45 -3.21
CA GLY A 130 17.01 22.50 -4.13
C GLY A 130 16.35 21.12 -4.14
N THR A 131 16.99 20.12 -4.75
CA THR A 131 16.38 18.82 -5.07
C THR A 131 17.31 17.67 -4.65
N MET A 132 17.26 17.27 -3.38
CA MET A 132 18.05 16.14 -2.85
C MET A 132 17.24 14.84 -2.82
N THR A 133 17.00 14.26 -3.99
CA THR A 133 16.22 13.03 -4.15
C THR A 133 16.93 11.81 -3.55
N GLY A 134 18.28 11.77 -3.61
CA GLY A 134 19.07 10.68 -3.03
C GLY A 134 18.90 10.58 -1.51
N ALA A 135 19.07 11.71 -0.82
CA ALA A 135 18.82 11.83 0.61
C ALA A 135 17.37 11.48 0.98
N ALA A 136 16.40 11.86 0.14
CA ALA A 136 14.99 11.57 0.34
C ALA A 136 14.68 10.07 0.26
N LEU A 137 15.25 9.37 -0.72
CA LEU A 137 15.12 7.91 -0.86
C LEU A 137 15.80 7.17 0.29
N LYS A 138 16.98 7.63 0.71
CA LYS A 138 17.66 7.07 1.90
C LYS A 138 16.82 7.26 3.16
N TYR A 139 16.23 8.43 3.36
CA TYR A 139 15.33 8.71 4.49
C TYR A 139 14.10 7.79 4.49
N LEU A 140 13.53 7.53 3.31
CA LEU A 140 12.38 6.63 3.16
C LEU A 140 12.69 5.23 3.72
N ILE A 141 13.85 4.67 3.35
CA ILE A 141 14.28 3.33 3.79
C ILE A 141 14.74 3.34 5.25
N ASP A 142 15.65 4.24 5.61
CA ASP A 142 16.35 4.21 6.89
C ASP A 142 15.50 4.77 8.05
N ASN A 143 14.45 5.55 7.75
CA ASN A 143 13.64 6.22 8.77
C ASN A 143 12.15 5.96 8.61
N SER A 144 11.57 6.16 7.43
CA SER A 144 10.10 6.14 7.28
C SER A 144 9.50 4.73 7.39
N PHE A 145 10.22 3.71 6.94
CA PHE A 145 9.81 2.30 7.03
C PHE A 145 10.31 1.57 8.29
N THR A 146 10.73 2.32 9.32
CA THR A 146 11.11 1.76 10.61
C THR A 146 9.90 1.59 11.54
N VAL A 147 10.00 0.64 12.48
CA VAL A 147 8.96 0.42 13.51
C VAL A 147 8.76 1.67 14.36
N SER A 148 9.82 2.41 14.67
CA SER A 148 9.76 3.70 15.38
C SER A 148 8.96 4.77 14.64
N SER A 149 8.88 4.69 13.30
CA SER A 149 8.07 5.59 12.47
C SER A 149 6.70 5.02 12.12
N GLY A 150 6.25 3.97 12.83
CA GLY A 150 4.93 3.36 12.70
C GLY A 150 4.84 2.22 11.68
N ALA A 151 5.93 1.85 11.02
CA ALA A 151 5.89 0.72 10.07
C ALA A 151 5.63 -0.60 10.79
N ARG A 152 4.72 -1.41 10.23
CA ARG A 152 4.30 -2.68 10.81
C ARG A 152 5.23 -3.82 10.34
N PRO A 153 5.72 -4.69 11.24
CA PRO A 153 6.42 -5.91 10.85
C PRO A 153 5.53 -6.79 9.96
N GLY A 154 6.08 -7.31 8.86
CA GLY A 154 5.33 -8.17 7.92
C GLY A 154 4.34 -7.46 7.00
N ALA A 155 4.11 -6.14 7.17
CA ALA A 155 3.31 -5.34 6.26
C ALA A 155 4.09 -5.00 4.97
N GLN A 156 3.40 -5.04 3.83
CA GLN A 156 3.94 -4.63 2.54
C GLN A 156 4.33 -3.15 2.59
N LYS A 157 5.55 -2.81 2.17
CA LYS A 157 6.07 -1.44 2.20
C LYS A 157 6.10 -0.87 0.80
N VAL A 158 5.40 0.25 0.59
CA VAL A 158 5.25 0.87 -0.73
C VAL A 158 5.63 2.34 -0.65
N GLY A 159 6.67 2.74 -1.37
CA GLY A 159 7.05 4.14 -1.56
C GLY A 159 6.52 4.66 -2.90
N ILE A 160 5.83 5.80 -2.90
CA ILE A 160 5.43 6.49 -4.15
C ILE A 160 6.17 7.82 -4.20
N VAL A 161 7.02 8.00 -5.23
CA VAL A 161 7.86 9.18 -5.40
C VAL A 161 7.26 10.11 -6.45
N PHE A 162 7.11 11.38 -6.09
CA PHE A 162 6.78 12.46 -7.01
C PHE A 162 8.03 13.33 -7.20
N THR A 163 8.43 13.56 -8.45
CA THR A 163 9.58 14.38 -8.82
C THR A 163 9.38 14.95 -10.22
N ASP A 164 10.04 16.07 -10.52
CA ASP A 164 10.14 16.63 -11.88
C ASP A 164 11.36 16.12 -12.67
N GLY A 165 12.20 15.27 -12.06
CA GLY A 165 13.15 14.38 -12.73
C GLY A 165 14.63 14.64 -12.42
N ARG A 166 15.07 15.89 -12.16
CA ARG A 166 16.50 16.18 -12.00
C ARG A 166 16.92 16.27 -10.53
N SER A 167 17.64 15.26 -10.07
CA SER A 167 18.31 15.27 -8.76
C SER A 167 19.59 16.11 -8.75
N GLN A 168 19.91 16.71 -7.60
CA GLN A 168 21.17 17.42 -7.33
C GLN A 168 22.16 16.59 -6.50
N ASP A 169 21.76 15.40 -6.05
CA ASP A 169 22.57 14.44 -5.29
C ASP A 169 22.44 13.00 -5.84
N TYR A 170 23.43 12.17 -5.49
CA TYR A 170 23.43 10.73 -5.74
C TYR A 170 22.93 9.97 -4.51
N ILE A 171 22.47 8.74 -4.73
CA ILE A 171 22.20 7.79 -3.65
C ILE A 171 23.53 7.17 -3.23
N ASN A 172 23.94 7.36 -1.98
CA ASN A 172 25.15 6.77 -1.38
C ASN A 172 24.79 5.71 -0.34
#